data_AF-A0A7X0DSH8-F1
#
_entry.id   AF-A0A7X0DSH8-F1
#
_cell.length_a   1.000
_cell.length_b   1.000
_cell.length_c   1.000
_cell.angle_alpha   90.00
_cell.angle_beta   90.00
_cell.angle_gamma   90.00
#
_symmetry.space_group_name_H-M   'P 1'
#
loop_
_entity.id
_entity.type
_entity.pdbx_description
1 polymer ?
#
loop_
_entity_poly.entity_id
_entity_poly.type
_entity_poly.pdbx_seq_one_letter_code
_entity_poly.pdbx_strand_id
1 'polypeptide(L)'
;MLVDTVKQLQDSGYRITSVLWVQGEKDLVIGTAAETYQEYFMSMVDTLRQHGVEAPIYMSIASKCLEPSNGGFKEHIPDNAIVRAQLALSKSGHGIREGVNTDVLLDGDDRYDDCHIGGTGGEKMSLAWLNLLRGDHRVETSR
;
A
#
# COMPACT_ATOMS: atom_id res chain seq x y z
N MET A 1 2.41 4.63 -17.98
CA MET A 1 1.80 3.46 -17.30
C MET A 1 0.71 3.88 -16.31
N LEU A 2 0.99 4.59 -15.21
CA LEU A 2 -0.07 5.00 -14.26
C LEU A 2 -1.11 5.94 -14.87
N VAL A 3 -0.65 7.05 -15.46
CA VAL A 3 -1.53 8.06 -16.09
C VAL A 3 -2.36 7.45 -17.22
N ASP A 4 -1.75 6.61 -18.05
CA ASP A 4 -2.43 5.93 -19.16
C ASP A 4 -3.55 5.01 -18.64
N THR A 5 -3.29 4.25 -17.58
CA THR A 5 -4.31 3.38 -16.96
C THR A 5 -5.46 4.20 -16.37
N VAL A 6 -5.18 5.29 -15.67
CA VAL A 6 -6.23 6.19 -15.13
C VAL A 6 -7.11 6.72 -16.25
N LYS A 7 -6.49 7.20 -17.33
CA LYS A 7 -7.21 7.70 -18.49
C LYS A 7 -8.05 6.62 -19.16
N GLN A 8 -7.50 5.42 -19.35
CA GLN A 8 -8.25 4.29 -19.94
C GLN A 8 -9.48 3.91 -19.11
N LEU A 9 -9.38 3.91 -17.78
CA LEU A 9 -10.52 3.66 -16.90
C LEU A 9 -11.60 4.72 -17.07
N GLN A 10 -11.21 6.00 -17.08
CA GLN A 10 -12.13 7.13 -17.25
C GLN A 10 -12.79 7.15 -18.63
N ASP A 11 -12.01 6.95 -19.70
CA ASP A 11 -12.50 6.87 -21.08
C ASP A 11 -13.49 5.69 -21.26
N SER A 12 -13.34 4.64 -20.46
CA SER A 12 -14.25 3.48 -20.42
C SER A 12 -15.46 3.69 -19.49
N GLY A 13 -15.62 4.86 -18.88
CA GLY A 13 -16.72 5.19 -17.98
C GLY A 13 -16.60 4.61 -16.56
N TYR A 14 -15.44 4.05 -16.18
CA TYR A 14 -15.21 3.57 -14.82
C TYR A 14 -14.83 4.73 -13.89
N ARG A 15 -15.42 4.70 -12.69
CA ARG A 15 -15.02 5.58 -11.59
C ARG A 15 -14.12 4.80 -10.63
N ILE A 16 -12.92 5.33 -10.38
CA ILE A 16 -12.04 4.81 -9.34
C ILE A 16 -12.66 5.17 -7.98
N THR A 17 -12.90 4.18 -7.14
CA THR A 17 -13.52 4.35 -5.82
C THR A 17 -12.54 4.21 -4.66
N SER A 18 -11.40 3.57 -4.90
CA SER A 18 -10.34 3.37 -3.91
C SER A 18 -9.03 3.08 -4.65
N VAL A 19 -7.92 3.51 -4.07
CA VAL A 19 -6.57 3.12 -4.49
C VAL A 19 -5.94 2.34 -3.36
N LEU A 20 -5.51 1.11 -3.61
CA LEU A 20 -4.85 0.26 -2.61
C LEU A 20 -3.36 0.27 -2.92
N TRP A 21 -2.55 0.90 -2.06
CA TRP A 21 -1.10 0.96 -2.25
C TRP A 21 -0.40 -0.07 -1.36
N VAL A 22 0.29 -1.01 -1.99
CA VAL A 22 1.03 -2.09 -1.31
C VAL A 22 2.42 -2.14 -1.95
N GLN A 23 3.36 -1.47 -1.29
CA GLN A 23 4.75 -1.40 -1.72
C GLN A 23 5.56 -0.88 -0.52
N GLY A 24 6.81 -1.35 -0.40
CA GLY A 24 7.82 -0.73 0.46
C GLY A 24 8.99 -1.67 0.79
N GLU A 25 8.82 -2.98 0.53
CA GLU A 25 9.85 -4.00 0.74
C GLU A 25 11.14 -3.65 0.00
N LYS A 26 11.03 -3.27 -1.28
CA LYS A 26 12.21 -2.95 -2.08
C LYS A 26 12.91 -1.67 -1.61
N ASP A 27 12.14 -0.66 -1.20
CA ASP A 27 12.67 0.60 -0.67
C ASP A 27 13.44 0.38 0.64
N LEU A 28 12.96 -0.52 1.50
CA LEU A 28 13.71 -0.91 2.69
C LEU A 28 15.04 -1.58 2.31
N VAL A 29 15.00 -2.52 1.36
CA VAL A 29 16.18 -3.26 0.89
C VAL A 29 17.27 -2.34 0.32
N ILE A 30 16.89 -1.32 -0.44
CA ILE A 30 17.86 -0.38 -1.04
C ILE A 30 18.22 0.78 -0.12
N GLY A 31 17.67 0.84 1.09
CA GLY A 31 17.99 1.86 2.09
C GLY A 31 17.37 3.23 1.81
N THR A 32 16.20 3.28 1.17
CA THR A 32 15.46 4.53 0.95
C THR A 32 15.16 5.21 2.28
N ALA A 33 15.49 6.50 2.38
CA ALA A 33 15.18 7.31 3.56
C ALA A 33 13.67 7.55 3.67
N ALA A 34 13.18 7.74 4.91
CA ALA A 34 11.75 7.90 5.17
C ALA A 34 11.18 9.14 4.46
N GLU A 35 11.94 10.22 4.40
CA GLU A 35 11.57 11.48 3.76
C GLU A 35 11.50 11.31 2.25
N THR A 36 12.46 10.60 1.66
CA THR A 36 12.48 10.30 0.23
C THR A 36 11.30 9.43 -0.19
N TYR A 37 10.97 8.40 0.61
CA TYR A 37 9.78 7.57 0.36
C TYR A 37 8.50 8.42 0.40
N GLN A 38 8.38 9.31 1.39
CA GLN A 38 7.24 10.23 1.49
C GLN A 38 7.13 11.16 0.29
N GLU A 39 8.24 11.77 -0.12
CA GLU A 39 8.27 12.66 -1.28
C GLU A 39 7.83 11.94 -2.57
N TYR A 40 8.37 10.74 -2.82
CA TYR A 40 8.03 9.97 -4.01
C TYR A 40 6.58 9.50 -4.00
N PHE A 41 6.09 9.07 -2.83
CA PHE A 41 4.68 8.70 -2.69
C PHE A 41 3.77 9.91 -2.93
N MET A 42 4.07 11.07 -2.36
CA MET A 42 3.25 12.27 -2.55
C MET A 42 3.26 12.76 -4.00
N SER A 43 4.39 12.63 -4.71
CA SER A 43 4.45 12.89 -6.16
C SER A 43 3.48 11.99 -6.96
N MET A 44 3.35 10.72 -6.56
CA MET A 44 2.35 9.81 -7.14
C MET A 44 0.92 10.23 -6.79
N VAL A 45 0.67 10.62 -5.53
CA VAL A 45 -0.65 11.15 -5.11
C VAL A 45 -1.03 12.38 -5.93
N ASP A 46 -0.12 13.35 -6.07
CA ASP A 46 -0.34 14.57 -6.84
C ASP A 46 -0.65 14.25 -8.30
N THR A 47 0.07 13.29 -8.89
CA THR A 47 -0.20 12.80 -10.24
C THR A 47 -1.63 12.24 -10.35
N LEU A 48 -2.06 11.40 -9.40
CA LEU A 48 -3.43 10.87 -9.38
C LEU A 48 -4.49 11.99 -9.29
N ARG A 49 -4.28 12.98 -8.40
CA ARG A 49 -5.19 14.12 -8.23
C ARG A 49 -5.26 15.02 -9.46
N GLN A 50 -4.12 15.29 -10.10
CA GLN A 50 -4.06 16.05 -11.36
C GLN A 50 -4.88 15.38 -12.48
N HIS A 51 -5.02 14.06 -12.42
CA HIS A 51 -5.84 13.28 -13.34
C HIS A 51 -7.25 12.98 -12.80
N GLY A 52 -7.73 13.73 -11.80
CA GLY A 52 -9.11 13.69 -11.31
C GLY A 52 -9.47 12.45 -10.50
N VAL A 53 -8.48 11.70 -10.01
CA VAL A 53 -8.73 10.58 -9.09
C VAL A 53 -8.87 11.15 -7.68
N GLU A 54 -10.10 11.39 -7.23
CA GLU A 54 -10.39 11.90 -5.87
C GLU A 54 -10.60 10.79 -4.83
N ALA A 55 -10.48 9.53 -5.24
CA ALA A 55 -10.69 8.39 -4.36
C ALA A 55 -9.70 8.35 -3.18
N PRO A 56 -10.11 7.81 -2.01
CA PRO A 56 -9.20 7.57 -0.91
C PRO A 56 -8.08 6.60 -1.33
N ILE A 57 -6.87 6.88 -0.84
CA ILE A 57 -5.69 6.04 -1.07
C ILE A 57 -5.36 5.34 0.24
N TYR A 58 -5.43 4.02 0.26
CA TYR A 58 -5.12 3.22 1.44
C TYR A 58 -3.65 2.81 1.40
N MET A 59 -2.89 3.32 2.36
CA MET A 59 -1.46 3.04 2.53
C MET A 59 -1.28 1.77 3.36
N SER A 60 -0.80 0.71 2.73
CA SER A 60 -0.40 -0.49 3.47
C SER A 60 0.87 -0.26 4.28
N ILE A 61 1.01 -0.99 5.38
CA ILE A 61 2.33 -1.21 5.97
C ILE A 61 2.90 -2.46 5.33
N ALA A 62 3.94 -2.29 4.51
CA ALA A 62 4.53 -3.34 3.69
C ALA A 62 6.04 -3.08 3.53
N SER A 63 6.85 -3.70 4.37
CA SER A 63 8.32 -3.58 4.34
C SER A 63 9.04 -4.92 4.51
N LYS A 64 8.32 -5.98 4.87
CA LYS A 64 8.86 -7.31 5.17
C LYS A 64 9.15 -8.11 3.89
N CYS A 65 10.43 -8.33 3.63
CA CYS A 65 10.95 -9.29 2.67
C CYS A 65 12.12 -10.03 3.31
N LEU A 66 11.95 -11.34 3.53
CA LEU A 66 12.88 -12.13 4.36
C LEU A 66 13.84 -13.04 3.57
N GLU A 67 13.69 -13.09 2.25
CA GLU A 67 14.53 -13.89 1.36
C GLU A 67 15.74 -13.08 0.86
N PRO A 68 16.97 -13.42 1.27
CA PRO A 68 18.17 -12.68 0.88
C PRO A 68 18.43 -12.68 -0.63
N SER A 69 18.00 -13.71 -1.37
CA SER A 69 18.12 -13.72 -2.84
C SER A 69 17.22 -12.68 -3.52
N ASN A 70 16.16 -12.24 -2.85
CA ASN A 70 15.32 -11.09 -3.25
C ASN A 70 15.88 -9.74 -2.74
N GLY A 71 17.05 -9.77 -2.08
CA GLY A 71 17.67 -8.63 -1.40
C GLY A 71 17.12 -8.39 0.01
N GLY A 72 16.23 -9.26 0.51
CA GLY A 72 15.62 -9.16 1.82
C GLY A 72 16.57 -9.39 3.00
N PHE A 73 16.06 -9.19 4.21
CA PHE A 73 16.79 -9.41 5.46
C PHE A 73 16.37 -10.73 6.09
N LYS A 74 17.31 -11.52 6.63
CA LYS A 74 16.94 -12.79 7.30
C LYS A 74 15.97 -12.62 8.47
N GLU A 75 15.89 -11.42 9.03
CA GLU A 75 15.01 -11.06 10.14
C GLU A 75 14.21 -9.81 9.80
N HIS A 76 12.96 -9.78 10.25
CA HIS A 76 12.10 -8.62 10.07
C HIS A 76 12.51 -7.48 11.01
N ILE A 77 12.56 -6.27 10.47
CA ILE A 77 12.82 -5.03 11.23
C ILE A 77 11.49 -4.26 11.32
N PRO A 78 10.72 -4.40 12.41
CA PRO A 78 9.37 -3.85 12.49
C PRO A 78 9.32 -2.32 12.59
N ASP A 79 10.35 -1.68 13.17
CA ASP A 79 10.51 -0.23 13.16
C ASP A 79 11.66 0.15 12.24
N ASN A 80 11.33 0.56 11.02
CA ASN A 80 12.28 0.96 10.00
C ASN A 80 11.85 2.26 9.31
N ALA A 81 12.69 2.80 8.42
CA ALA A 81 12.40 4.06 7.73
C ALA A 81 11.10 4.01 6.92
N ILE A 82 10.82 2.89 6.25
CA ILE A 82 9.65 2.73 5.38
C ILE A 82 8.37 2.57 6.20
N VAL A 83 8.38 1.77 7.25
CA VAL A 83 7.22 1.64 8.15
C VAL A 83 6.87 2.99 8.78
N ARG A 84 7.87 3.76 9.24
CA ARG A 84 7.65 5.10 9.79
C ARG A 84 7.06 6.05 8.74
N ALA A 85 7.54 6.01 7.50
CA ALA A 85 6.99 6.79 6.39
C ALA A 85 5.53 6.41 6.07
N GLN A 86 5.24 5.11 5.94
CA GLN A 86 3.88 4.62 5.65
C GLN A 86 2.89 5.01 6.76
N LEU A 87 3.29 4.91 8.03
CA LEU A 87 2.49 5.34 9.19
C LEU A 87 2.30 6.87 9.26
N ALA A 88 3.30 7.66 8.84
CA ALA A 88 3.18 9.11 8.79
C ALA A 88 2.22 9.55 7.67
N LEU A 89 2.36 8.96 6.48
CA LEU A 89 1.52 9.24 5.32
C LEU A 89 0.05 8.93 5.58
N SER A 90 -0.25 7.80 6.23
CA SER A 90 -1.63 7.43 6.58
C SER A 90 -2.32 8.41 7.54
N LYS A 91 -1.53 9.24 8.25
CA LYS A 91 -2.01 10.27 9.18
C LYS A 91 -1.86 11.70 8.65
N SER A 92 -1.35 11.87 7.43
CA SER A 92 -0.97 13.18 6.88
C SER A 92 -2.12 14.00 6.29
N GLY A 93 -3.29 13.39 6.07
CA GLY A 93 -4.39 14.00 5.32
C GLY A 93 -4.37 13.61 3.83
N HIS A 94 -4.75 14.52 2.92
CA HIS A 94 -4.72 14.31 1.45
C HIS A 94 -5.59 13.15 0.91
N GLY A 95 -6.56 12.70 1.70
CA GLY A 95 -7.37 11.52 1.37
C GLY A 95 -6.58 10.21 1.47
N ILE A 96 -5.44 10.21 2.16
CA ILE A 96 -4.67 9.01 2.47
C ILE A 96 -5.22 8.43 3.77
N ARG A 97 -5.45 7.12 3.79
CA ARG A 97 -5.99 6.36 4.92
C ARG A 97 -5.08 5.18 5.25
N GLU A 98 -5.17 4.68 6.47
CA GLU A 98 -4.49 3.45 6.86
C GLU A 98 -5.05 2.27 6.07
N GLY A 99 -4.16 1.46 5.48
CA GLY A 99 -4.47 0.25 4.73
C GLY A 99 -4.10 -1.01 5.50
N VAL A 100 -4.01 -2.13 4.79
CA VAL A 100 -3.65 -3.43 5.39
C VAL A 100 -2.17 -3.43 5.82
N ASN A 101 -1.88 -3.90 7.03
CA ASN A 101 -0.51 -4.14 7.49
C ASN A 101 -0.08 -5.58 7.15
N THR A 102 0.63 -5.75 6.04
CA THR A 102 1.09 -7.08 5.57
C THR A 102 2.30 -7.60 6.35
N ASP A 103 3.05 -6.73 7.02
CA ASP A 103 4.19 -7.11 7.87
C ASP A 103 3.74 -7.93 9.09
N VAL A 104 2.57 -7.58 9.64
CA VAL A 104 1.92 -8.25 10.79
C VAL A 104 0.93 -9.33 10.34
N LEU A 105 0.13 -9.07 9.30
CA LEU A 105 -0.91 -9.99 8.86
C LEU A 105 -0.35 -11.31 8.32
N LEU A 106 0.81 -11.24 7.65
CA LEU A 106 1.40 -12.36 6.92
C LEU A 106 2.61 -12.95 7.67
N ASP A 107 2.54 -14.25 7.91
CA ASP A 107 3.66 -15.05 8.42
C ASP A 107 4.50 -15.63 7.27
N GLY A 108 5.41 -16.56 7.59
CA GLY A 108 6.28 -17.20 6.59
C GLY A 108 5.51 -18.13 5.64
N ASP A 109 4.53 -18.88 6.15
CA ASP A 109 3.71 -19.79 5.34
C ASP A 109 2.81 -19.04 4.34
N ASP A 110 2.50 -17.77 4.66
CA ASP A 110 1.78 -16.86 3.78
C ASP A 110 2.61 -16.27 2.64
N ARG A 111 3.92 -16.49 2.63
CA ARG A 111 4.83 -15.99 1.60
C ARG A 111 5.41 -17.14 0.79
N TYR A 112 5.39 -16.98 -0.53
CA TYR A 112 5.85 -18.03 -1.46
C TYR A 112 7.35 -18.31 -1.31
N ASP A 113 8.13 -17.24 -1.15
CA ASP A 113 9.59 -17.26 -1.07
C ASP A 113 10.05 -16.33 0.06
N ASP A 114 9.36 -16.34 1.19
CA ASP A 114 9.64 -15.46 2.35
C ASP A 114 9.59 -13.94 2.03
N CYS A 115 9.18 -13.55 0.82
CA CYS A 115 9.08 -12.17 0.36
C CYS A 115 7.76 -11.92 -0.37
N HIS A 116 7.46 -12.64 -1.44
CA HIS A 116 6.26 -12.47 -2.24
C HIS A 116 5.05 -13.14 -1.60
N ILE A 117 3.88 -12.54 -1.77
CA ILE A 117 2.62 -13.06 -1.22
C ILE A 117 2.31 -14.42 -1.87
N GLY A 118 2.17 -15.45 -1.04
CA GLY A 118 1.73 -16.79 -1.44
C GLY A 118 0.21 -16.91 -1.50
N GLY A 119 -0.29 -18.11 -1.81
CA GLY A 119 -1.73 -18.35 -1.97
C GLY A 119 -2.56 -17.98 -0.73
N THR A 120 -2.18 -18.50 0.45
CA THR A 120 -2.88 -18.20 1.71
C THR A 120 -2.73 -16.73 2.10
N GLY A 121 -1.57 -16.12 1.84
CA GLY A 121 -1.37 -14.69 2.08
C GLY A 121 -2.27 -13.82 1.22
N GLY A 122 -2.50 -14.20 -0.04
CA GLY A 122 -3.43 -13.53 -0.95
C GLY A 122 -4.87 -13.59 -0.45
N GLU A 123 -5.30 -14.73 0.10
CA GLU A 123 -6.64 -14.88 0.71
C GLU A 123 -6.79 -14.01 1.96
N LYS A 124 -5.83 -14.06 2.89
CA LYS A 124 -5.82 -13.24 4.12
C LYS A 124 -5.86 -11.74 3.78
N MET A 125 -5.02 -11.31 2.85
CA MET A 125 -4.94 -9.91 2.44
C MET A 125 -6.22 -9.44 1.73
N SER A 126 -6.80 -10.28 0.87
CA SER A 126 -8.08 -9.98 0.20
C SER A 126 -9.22 -9.81 1.20
N LEU A 127 -9.29 -10.67 2.21
CA LEU A 127 -10.28 -10.56 3.28
C LEU A 127 -10.07 -9.31 4.13
N ALA A 128 -8.81 -8.98 4.46
CA ALA A 128 -8.47 -7.77 5.21
C ALA A 128 -8.91 -6.51 4.44
N TRP A 129 -8.64 -6.43 3.14
CA TRP A 129 -9.10 -5.33 2.29
C TRP A 129 -10.62 -5.25 2.21
N LEU A 130 -11.30 -6.39 2.02
CA LEU A 130 -12.77 -6.43 1.97
C LEU A 130 -13.39 -5.85 3.25
N ASN A 131 -12.86 -6.24 4.42
CA ASN A 131 -13.35 -5.76 5.70
C ASN A 131 -13.11 -4.26 5.88
N LEU A 132 -11.92 -3.78 5.49
CA LEU A 132 -11.55 -2.37 5.55
C LEU A 132 -12.47 -1.52 4.66
N LEU A 133 -12.61 -1.90 3.38
CA LEU A 133 -13.43 -1.15 2.41
C LEU A 133 -14.91 -1.14 2.79
N ARG A 134 -15.44 -2.25 3.32
CA ARG A 134 -16.83 -2.31 3.83
C ARG A 134 -17.04 -1.43 5.06
N GLY A 135 -16.05 -1.33 5.94
CA GLY A 135 -16.10 -0.46 7.12
C GLY A 135 -16.25 1.01 6.74
N ASP A 136 -15.45 1.46 5.78
CA ASP A 136 -15.42 2.87 5.35
C ASP A 136 -16.72 3.29 4.64
N HIS A 137 -17.33 2.40 3.86
CA HIS A 137 -18.60 2.70 3.18
C HIS A 137 -19.76 2.98 4.16
N ARG A 138 -19.71 2.46 5.39
CA ARG A 138 -20.73 2.74 6.42
C ARG A 138 -20.58 4.14 7.02
N VAL A 139 -19.36 4.69 7.04
CA VAL A 139 -19.08 6.02 7.60
C VAL A 139 -19.49 7.13 6.62
N GLU A 140 -19.28 6.91 5.31
CA GLU A 140 -19.64 7.90 4.27
C GLU A 140 -21.15 8.01 4.03
N THR A 141 -21.94 6.96 4.28
CA THR A 141 -23.40 6.96 4.12
C THR A 141 -24.17 7.52 5.31
N SER A 142 -23.48 7.84 6.41
CA SER A 142 -24.07 8.35 7.66
C SER A 142 -23.91 9.87 7.84
N ARG A 143 -23.50 10.60 6.80
CA ARG A 143 -23.38 12.07 6.75
C ARG A 143 -24.32 12.63 5.69
#